data_AF-A0A1V5NEF2-F1
#
_entry.id   AF-A0A1V5NEF2-F1
#
_cell.length_a   1.000
_cell.length_b   1.000
_cell.length_c   1.000
_cell.angle_alpha   90.00
_cell.angle_beta   90.00
_cell.angle_gamma   90.00
#
_symmetry.space_group_name_H-M   'P 1'
#
loop_
_entity.id
_entity.type
_entity.pdbx_description
1 polymer ?
#
loop_
_entity_poly.entity_id
_entity_poly.type
_entity_poly.pdbx_seq_one_letter_code
_entity_poly.pdbx_strand_id
1 'polypeptide(L)'
;MDGFEEEQARVYETVLGITWELNYQFAETERGQPFVLVTDGRSRTNTIRVNRRLRTQPYYQHHLARELCRAKLAELVDPVVASRVVASPVPLQIDQVKLKQFTYAWQISDLWVLDIMAQHWKLLVAEDLALLDHRFQQAMRGNSWGEVEPLEWLAIIAESMAMSSRYHMQMLQHNALVDGIDARYACPPGQRFKDTLDKVAEVFLTHPRMTGDRDTDIRALEGAIQQLVGVMALPINPAVVRVSSDGSYAWAL
;
A
#
# COMPACT_ATOMS: atom_id res chain seq x y z
N MET A 1 -12.64 -20.85 -18.47
CA MET A 1 -11.22 -20.61 -18.14
C MET A 1 -11.07 -19.93 -16.77
N ASP A 2 -12.16 -19.49 -16.12
CA ASP A 2 -12.12 -18.81 -14.81
C ASP A 2 -11.80 -19.74 -13.61
N GLY A 3 -11.94 -21.07 -13.75
CA GLY A 3 -11.75 -22.00 -12.63
C GLY A 3 -10.31 -22.16 -12.11
N PHE A 4 -9.29 -21.98 -12.96
CA PHE A 4 -7.87 -22.14 -12.54
C PHE A 4 -7.39 -20.96 -11.67
N GLU A 5 -7.90 -19.77 -11.93
CA GLU A 5 -7.54 -18.55 -11.19
C GLU A 5 -8.23 -18.50 -9.83
N GLU A 6 -9.51 -18.91 -9.77
CA GLU A 6 -10.22 -19.14 -8.51
C GLU A 6 -9.53 -20.23 -7.67
N GLU A 7 -9.01 -21.28 -8.30
CA GLU A 7 -8.30 -22.36 -7.61
C GLU A 7 -6.96 -21.90 -7.02
N GLN A 8 -6.21 -21.03 -7.72
CA GLN A 8 -5.02 -20.40 -7.15
C GLN A 8 -5.34 -19.45 -6.00
N ALA A 9 -6.37 -18.61 -6.15
CA ALA A 9 -6.81 -17.70 -5.10
C ALA A 9 -7.20 -18.46 -3.82
N ARG A 10 -7.93 -19.57 -3.96
CA ARG A 10 -8.33 -20.45 -2.84
C ARG A 10 -7.14 -21.00 -2.04
N VAL A 11 -5.99 -21.26 -2.67
CA VAL A 11 -4.77 -21.69 -1.95
C VAL A 11 -4.31 -20.58 -1.02
N TYR A 12 -4.21 -19.34 -1.50
CA TYR A 12 -3.82 -18.18 -0.70
C TYR A 12 -4.83 -17.90 0.42
N GLU A 13 -6.13 -17.94 0.10
CA GLU A 13 -7.23 -17.76 1.06
C GLU A 13 -7.16 -18.74 2.23
N THR A 14 -6.94 -20.02 1.90
CA THR A 14 -6.87 -21.10 2.90
C THR A 14 -5.68 -20.92 3.82
N VAL A 15 -4.51 -20.57 3.26
CA VAL A 15 -3.28 -20.36 4.05
C VAL A 15 -3.40 -19.15 4.97
N LEU A 16 -4.03 -18.06 4.51
CA LEU A 16 -4.28 -16.86 5.32
C LEU A 16 -5.39 -17.05 6.35
N GLY A 17 -6.21 -18.10 6.20
CA GLY A 17 -7.39 -18.33 7.02
C GLY A 17 -8.33 -17.13 6.96
N ILE A 18 -8.61 -16.62 5.76
CA ILE A 18 -9.60 -15.54 5.57
C ILE A 18 -10.97 -16.10 5.93
N THR A 19 -11.69 -15.38 6.78
CA THR A 19 -12.99 -15.79 7.33
C THR A 19 -14.15 -14.95 6.82
N TRP A 20 -13.87 -13.76 6.32
CA TRP A 20 -14.81 -12.84 5.70
C TRP A 20 -15.08 -13.31 4.27
N GLU A 21 -16.27 -13.00 3.76
CA GLU A 21 -16.67 -13.39 2.42
C GLU A 21 -15.79 -12.69 1.38
N LEU A 22 -15.24 -13.44 0.43
CA LEU A 22 -14.45 -12.90 -0.67
C LEU A 22 -15.23 -12.95 -1.99
N ASN A 23 -15.32 -11.80 -2.65
CA ASN A 23 -15.97 -11.64 -3.93
C ASN A 23 -14.97 -11.14 -4.98
N TYR A 24 -14.78 -11.91 -6.05
CA TYR A 24 -13.90 -11.54 -7.16
C TYR A 24 -14.70 -10.91 -8.30
N GLN A 25 -14.34 -9.69 -8.67
CA GLN A 25 -14.96 -8.96 -9.77
C GLN A 25 -13.94 -8.67 -10.87
N PHE A 26 -14.06 -9.37 -11.99
CA PHE A 26 -13.16 -9.21 -13.13
C PHE A 26 -13.68 -8.15 -14.11
N ALA A 27 -13.08 -6.96 -14.09
CA ALA A 27 -13.44 -5.84 -14.95
C ALA A 27 -12.25 -5.35 -15.77
N GLU A 28 -12.50 -4.64 -16.88
CA GLU A 28 -11.48 -3.77 -17.46
C GLU A 28 -11.49 -2.47 -16.67
N THR A 29 -10.54 -2.30 -15.73
CA THR A 29 -10.37 -1.04 -15.01
C THR A 29 -9.63 -0.03 -15.87
N GLU A 30 -9.73 1.25 -15.50
CA GLU A 30 -8.95 2.34 -16.12
C GLU A 30 -7.45 1.98 -16.15
N ARG A 31 -6.72 2.51 -17.14
CA ARG A 31 -5.30 2.24 -17.33
C ARG A 31 -4.53 2.47 -16.03
N GLY A 32 -3.87 1.42 -15.52
CA GLY A 32 -2.82 1.53 -14.50
C GLY A 32 -3.15 0.98 -13.11
N GLN A 33 -4.40 0.64 -12.78
CA GLN A 33 -4.71 0.02 -11.47
C GLN A 33 -4.95 -1.49 -11.59
N PRO A 34 -4.05 -2.31 -11.01
CA PRO A 34 -4.09 -3.74 -11.25
C PRO A 34 -5.17 -4.47 -10.46
N PHE A 35 -5.34 -4.06 -9.20
CA PHE A 35 -6.36 -4.58 -8.30
C PHE A 35 -6.92 -3.44 -7.45
N VAL A 36 -8.18 -3.58 -7.01
CA VAL A 36 -8.81 -2.69 -6.04
C VAL A 36 -9.57 -3.53 -5.02
N LEU A 37 -9.18 -3.46 -3.75
CA LEU A 37 -9.91 -4.04 -2.63
C LEU A 37 -10.94 -3.04 -2.09
N VAL A 38 -12.21 -3.45 -2.08
CA VAL A 38 -13.29 -2.75 -1.40
C VAL A 38 -13.77 -3.62 -0.25
N THR A 39 -13.71 -3.10 0.96
CA THR A 39 -14.11 -3.84 2.17
C THR A 39 -15.34 -3.21 2.80
N ASP A 40 -16.32 -4.05 3.13
CA ASP A 40 -17.48 -3.72 3.95
C ASP A 40 -17.38 -4.47 5.28
N GLY A 41 -17.04 -3.72 6.34
CA GLY A 41 -16.91 -4.27 7.69
C GLY A 41 -18.23 -4.76 8.30
N ARG A 42 -19.37 -4.24 7.83
CA ARG A 42 -20.68 -4.59 8.39
C ARG A 42 -21.17 -5.94 7.89
N SER A 43 -21.07 -6.16 6.58
CA SER A 43 -21.38 -7.45 5.97
C SER A 43 -20.23 -8.47 6.10
N ARG A 44 -19.05 -8.01 6.55
CA ARG A 44 -17.81 -8.81 6.61
C ARG A 44 -17.48 -9.38 5.23
N THR A 45 -17.47 -8.49 4.25
CA THR A 45 -17.25 -8.85 2.85
C THR A 45 -16.09 -8.04 2.28
N ASN A 46 -15.21 -8.72 1.57
CA ASN A 46 -14.10 -8.18 0.81
C ASN A 46 -14.36 -8.40 -0.68
N THR A 47 -14.42 -7.33 -1.46
CA THR A 47 -14.54 -7.40 -2.92
C THR A 47 -13.23 -7.03 -3.57
N ILE A 48 -12.58 -8.00 -4.22
CA ILE A 48 -11.34 -7.80 -4.97
C ILE A 48 -11.71 -7.62 -6.44
N ARG A 49 -11.50 -6.39 -6.94
CA ARG A 49 -11.65 -6.07 -8.36
C ARG A 49 -10.33 -6.31 -9.08
N VAL A 50 -10.36 -7.14 -10.11
CA VAL A 50 -9.17 -7.58 -10.85
C VAL A 50 -9.23 -7.06 -12.28
N ASN A 51 -8.17 -6.39 -12.74
CA ASN A 51 -8.06 -6.02 -14.15
C ASN A 51 -7.78 -7.28 -14.99
N ARG A 52 -8.69 -7.62 -15.91
CA ARG A 52 -8.55 -8.80 -16.78
C ARG A 52 -7.26 -8.83 -17.60
N ARG A 53 -6.69 -7.67 -17.95
CA ARG A 53 -5.45 -7.56 -18.76
C ARG A 53 -4.20 -8.05 -18.04
N LEU A 54 -4.28 -8.26 -16.73
CA LEU A 54 -3.15 -8.68 -15.91
C LEU A 54 -3.05 -10.17 -15.69
N ARG A 55 -4.06 -10.93 -16.11
CA ARG A 55 -4.08 -12.40 -16.01
C ARG A 55 -2.86 -13.06 -16.64
N THR A 56 -2.29 -12.44 -17.67
CA THR A 56 -1.12 -12.95 -18.40
C THR A 56 0.20 -12.32 -17.96
N GLN A 57 0.18 -11.40 -17.00
CA GLN A 57 1.40 -10.75 -16.54
C GLN A 57 2.12 -11.58 -15.48
N PRO A 58 3.46 -11.61 -15.50
CA PRO A 58 4.26 -12.40 -14.57
C PRO A 58 4.07 -12.01 -13.10
N TYR A 59 3.52 -10.82 -12.84
CA TYR A 59 3.35 -10.28 -11.48
C TYR A 59 1.93 -10.44 -10.91
N TYR A 60 1.04 -11.15 -11.64
CA TYR A 60 -0.34 -11.35 -11.20
C TYR A 60 -0.44 -11.94 -9.80
N GLN A 61 0.36 -12.96 -9.51
CA GLN A 61 0.35 -13.67 -8.22
C GLN A 61 0.80 -12.78 -7.05
N HIS A 62 1.78 -11.90 -7.28
CA HIS A 62 2.26 -10.93 -6.28
C HIS A 62 1.14 -9.96 -5.89
N HIS A 63 0.49 -9.38 -6.89
CA HIS A 63 -0.58 -8.44 -6.65
C HIS A 63 -1.78 -9.11 -5.97
N LEU A 64 -2.16 -10.31 -6.39
CA LEU A 64 -3.23 -11.08 -5.74
C LEU A 64 -2.88 -11.39 -4.27
N ALA A 65 -1.66 -11.84 -3.99
CA ALA A 65 -1.21 -12.13 -2.63
C ALA A 65 -1.24 -10.86 -1.74
N ARG A 66 -0.79 -9.71 -2.25
CA ARG A 66 -0.87 -8.42 -1.54
C ARG A 66 -2.31 -8.03 -1.21
N GLU A 67 -3.23 -8.13 -2.17
CA GLU A 67 -4.64 -7.79 -1.92
C GLU A 67 -5.31 -8.75 -0.94
N LEU A 68 -4.97 -10.04 -0.96
CA LEU A 68 -5.46 -11.00 0.02
C LEU A 68 -4.88 -10.74 1.42
N CYS A 69 -3.62 -10.32 1.51
CA CYS A 69 -3.02 -9.88 2.77
C CYS A 69 -3.70 -8.59 3.29
N ARG A 70 -4.10 -7.66 2.41
CA ARG A 70 -4.94 -6.51 2.78
C ARG A 70 -6.33 -6.95 3.26
N ALA A 71 -6.98 -7.86 2.55
CA ALA A 71 -8.27 -8.41 2.99
C ALA A 71 -8.14 -9.05 4.39
N LYS A 72 -7.04 -9.78 4.65
CA LYS A 72 -6.75 -10.35 5.96
C LYS A 72 -6.50 -9.27 7.02
N LEU A 73 -5.75 -8.22 6.68
CA LEU A 73 -5.52 -7.07 7.55
C LEU A 73 -6.83 -6.41 8.00
N ALA A 74 -7.84 -6.35 7.12
CA ALA A 74 -9.16 -5.83 7.46
C ALA A 74 -9.87 -6.65 8.54
N GLU A 75 -9.68 -7.98 8.55
CA GLU A 75 -10.24 -8.86 9.58
C GLU A 75 -9.51 -8.75 10.91
N LEU A 76 -8.18 -8.60 10.85
CA LEU A 76 -7.31 -8.60 12.03
C LEU A 76 -7.43 -7.29 12.81
N VAL A 77 -7.63 -6.18 12.09
CA VAL A 77 -7.67 -4.84 12.68
C VAL A 77 -9.01 -4.18 12.38
N ASP A 78 -9.16 -3.61 11.19
CA ASP A 78 -10.36 -2.91 10.74
C ASP A 78 -10.26 -2.59 9.23
N PRO A 79 -11.38 -2.52 8.49
CA PRO A 79 -11.38 -2.08 7.09
C PRO A 79 -10.64 -0.77 6.82
N VAL A 80 -10.64 0.17 7.79
CA VAL A 80 -9.99 1.49 7.66
C VAL A 80 -8.47 1.41 7.46
N VAL A 81 -7.83 0.34 7.95
CA VAL A 81 -6.37 0.16 7.81
C VAL A 81 -6.00 -0.60 6.53
N ALA A 82 -6.94 -1.38 5.99
CA ALA A 82 -6.71 -2.30 4.88
C ALA A 82 -7.10 -1.74 3.51
N SER A 83 -8.08 -0.84 3.46
CA SER A 83 -8.53 -0.21 2.21
C SER A 83 -8.39 1.30 2.25
N ARG A 84 -8.00 1.85 1.10
CA ARG A 84 -7.97 3.30 0.82
C ARG A 84 -9.38 3.88 0.68
N VAL A 85 -10.36 3.03 0.36
CA VAL A 85 -11.76 3.41 0.13
C VAL A 85 -12.64 2.45 0.93
N VAL A 86 -13.07 2.89 2.11
CA VAL A 86 -14.10 2.18 2.87
C VAL A 86 -15.43 2.39 2.15
N ALA A 87 -16.16 1.31 1.88
CA ALA A 87 -17.51 1.41 1.33
C ALA A 87 -18.42 2.11 2.36
N SER A 88 -18.59 3.42 2.21
CA SER A 88 -19.53 4.19 3.03
C SER A 88 -20.90 4.19 2.36
N PRO A 89 -22.00 3.99 3.12
CA PRO A 89 -23.36 4.15 2.60
C PRO A 89 -23.66 5.60 2.18
N VAL A 90 -22.79 6.54 2.55
CA VAL A 90 -22.87 7.94 2.13
C VAL A 90 -21.98 8.12 0.88
N PRO A 91 -22.51 8.67 -0.24
CA PRO A 91 -21.67 9.07 -1.35
C PRO A 91 -20.77 10.20 -0.87
N LEU A 92 -19.55 9.85 -0.50
CA LEU A 92 -18.50 10.82 -0.20
C LEU A 92 -18.09 11.41 -1.56
N GLN A 93 -18.40 12.69 -1.80
CA GLN A 93 -17.66 13.48 -2.79
C GLN A 93 -16.23 13.62 -2.27
N ILE A 94 -15.41 12.60 -2.50
CA ILE A 94 -14.00 12.65 -2.15
C ILE A 94 -13.30 13.44 -3.24
N ASP A 95 -12.68 14.55 -2.84
CA ASP A 95 -11.76 15.29 -3.69
C ASP A 95 -10.65 14.35 -4.16
N GLN A 96 -10.59 14.08 -5.47
CA GLN A 96 -9.63 13.16 -6.06
C GLN A 96 -8.18 13.60 -5.84
N VAL A 97 -7.93 14.91 -5.71
CA VAL A 97 -6.60 15.45 -5.40
C VAL A 97 -6.22 15.08 -3.97
N LYS A 98 -7.14 15.26 -3.01
CA LYS A 98 -6.91 14.86 -1.62
C LYS A 98 -6.73 13.36 -1.47
N LEU A 99 -7.53 12.55 -2.18
CA LEU A 99 -7.40 11.10 -2.15
C LEU A 99 -6.02 10.67 -2.66
N LYS A 100 -5.58 11.24 -3.79
CA LYS A 100 -4.25 10.98 -4.34
C LYS A 100 -3.14 11.34 -3.36
N GLN A 101 -3.21 12.51 -2.72
CA GLN A 101 -2.25 12.93 -1.69
C GLN A 101 -2.25 11.96 -0.50
N PHE A 102 -3.42 11.56 -0.02
CA PHE A 102 -3.56 10.57 1.05
C PHE A 102 -2.92 9.23 0.66
N THR A 103 -3.03 8.81 -0.61
CA THR A 103 -2.43 7.55 -1.06
C THR A 103 -0.92 7.49 -0.91
N TYR A 104 -0.19 8.61 -0.98
CA TYR A 104 1.27 8.60 -0.74
C TYR A 104 1.61 8.27 0.72
N ALA A 105 0.90 8.89 1.66
CA ALA A 105 1.11 8.65 3.09
C ALA A 105 0.57 7.28 3.53
N TRP A 106 -0.55 6.83 2.96
CA TRP A 106 -1.19 5.57 3.31
C TRP A 106 -0.35 4.34 2.95
N GLN A 107 0.60 4.43 2.01
CA GLN A 107 1.50 3.31 1.65
C GLN A 107 2.22 2.70 2.86
N ILE A 108 2.36 3.41 3.98
CA ILE A 108 2.91 2.85 5.21
C ILE A 108 2.14 1.63 5.74
N SER A 109 0.83 1.51 5.45
CA SER A 109 0.04 0.33 5.81
C SER A 109 0.51 -0.94 5.07
N ASP A 110 1.16 -0.79 3.91
CA ASP A 110 1.71 -1.93 3.18
C ASP A 110 2.84 -2.63 3.95
N LEU A 111 3.48 -1.99 4.94
CA LEU A 111 4.41 -2.69 5.84
C LEU A 111 3.75 -3.83 6.61
N TRP A 112 2.49 -3.66 7.04
CA TRP A 112 1.72 -4.72 7.71
C TRP A 112 1.21 -5.77 6.74
N VAL A 113 0.82 -5.38 5.52
CA VAL A 113 0.49 -6.31 4.44
C VAL A 113 1.67 -7.23 4.18
N LEU A 114 2.87 -6.66 4.14
CA LEU A 114 4.12 -7.38 3.93
C LEU A 114 4.51 -8.23 5.15
N ASP A 115 4.17 -7.82 6.38
CA ASP A 115 4.36 -8.69 7.55
C ASP A 115 3.53 -9.95 7.46
N ILE A 116 2.25 -9.82 7.09
CA ILE A 116 1.36 -10.95 6.87
C ILE A 116 1.94 -11.82 5.74
N MET A 117 2.32 -11.19 4.62
CA MET A 117 2.90 -11.92 3.49
C MET A 117 4.20 -12.65 3.87
N ALA A 118 5.08 -12.03 4.67
CA ALA A 118 6.35 -12.63 5.09
C ALA A 118 6.16 -13.84 6.02
N GLN A 119 5.09 -13.88 6.80
CA GLN A 119 4.77 -15.03 7.67
C GLN A 119 4.45 -16.29 6.88
N HIS A 120 3.84 -16.15 5.70
CA HIS A 120 3.38 -17.28 4.89
C HIS A 120 4.25 -17.53 3.65
N TRP A 121 4.76 -16.45 3.04
CA TRP A 121 5.41 -16.46 1.73
C TRP A 121 6.58 -15.48 1.66
N LYS A 122 7.58 -15.67 2.52
CA LYS A 122 8.80 -14.83 2.53
C LYS A 122 9.48 -14.71 1.16
N LEU A 123 9.40 -15.73 0.30
CA LEU A 123 9.95 -15.68 -1.06
C LEU A 123 9.25 -14.65 -1.94
N LEU A 124 7.92 -14.49 -1.84
CA LEU A 124 7.17 -13.46 -2.58
C LEU A 124 7.60 -12.05 -2.16
N VAL A 125 7.94 -11.85 -0.89
CA VAL A 125 8.46 -10.56 -0.38
C VAL A 125 9.84 -10.25 -0.99
N ALA A 126 10.71 -11.27 -1.12
CA ALA A 126 12.02 -11.11 -1.73
C ALA A 126 11.91 -10.80 -3.24
N GLU A 127 10.99 -11.47 -3.91
CA GLU A 127 10.68 -11.24 -5.33
C GLU A 127 10.11 -9.83 -5.54
N ASP A 128 9.20 -9.34 -4.69
CA ASP A 128 8.69 -7.95 -4.74
C ASP A 128 9.83 -6.92 -4.68
N LEU A 129 10.81 -7.11 -3.80
CA LEU A 129 11.99 -6.25 -3.72
C LEU A 129 12.84 -6.33 -4.99
N ALA A 130 13.01 -7.53 -5.56
CA ALA A 130 13.75 -7.71 -6.81
C ALA A 130 13.04 -7.05 -8.01
N LEU A 131 11.71 -7.09 -8.05
CA LEU A 131 10.92 -6.39 -9.07
C LEU A 131 11.03 -4.89 -8.94
N LEU A 132 11.05 -4.39 -7.72
CA LEU A 132 11.26 -2.99 -7.47
C LEU A 132 12.66 -2.53 -7.92
N ASP A 133 13.70 -3.31 -7.62
CA ASP A 133 15.05 -3.07 -8.12
C ASP A 133 15.07 -3.02 -9.65
N HIS A 134 14.43 -3.99 -10.30
CA HIS A 134 14.36 -4.03 -11.76
C HIS A 134 13.72 -2.76 -12.33
N ARG A 135 12.62 -2.29 -11.73
CA ARG A 135 11.96 -1.03 -12.11
C ARG A 135 12.86 0.18 -11.89
N PHE A 136 13.59 0.24 -10.78
CA PHE A 136 14.56 1.30 -10.53
C PHE A 136 15.68 1.30 -11.58
N GLN A 137 16.24 0.14 -11.90
CA GLN A 137 17.26 0.00 -12.95
C GLN A 137 16.74 0.43 -14.32
N GLN A 138 15.47 0.14 -14.64
CA GLN A 138 14.83 0.61 -15.87
C GLN A 138 14.66 2.13 -15.88
N ALA A 139 14.16 2.74 -14.80
CA ALA A 139 14.02 4.18 -14.68
C ALA A 139 15.36 4.90 -14.87
N MET A 140 16.43 4.39 -14.23
CA MET A 140 17.79 4.90 -14.37
C MET A 140 18.32 4.87 -15.82
N ARG A 141 17.94 3.85 -16.60
CA ARG A 141 18.41 3.64 -17.98
C ARG A 141 17.55 4.31 -19.06
N GLY A 142 16.25 4.48 -18.81
CA GLY A 142 15.24 4.69 -19.86
C GLY A 142 14.72 6.11 -20.07
N ASN A 143 15.19 7.12 -19.34
CA ASN A 143 14.52 8.44 -19.28
C ASN A 143 13.03 8.39 -18.86
N SER A 144 12.51 7.24 -18.40
CA SER A 144 11.14 7.00 -17.92
C SER A 144 10.80 7.67 -16.59
N TRP A 145 11.62 8.63 -16.15
CA TRP A 145 11.45 9.33 -14.88
C TRP A 145 10.13 10.10 -14.78
N GLY A 146 9.56 10.50 -15.92
CA GLY A 146 8.30 11.25 -15.99
C GLY A 146 7.03 10.39 -15.85
N GLU A 147 7.15 9.07 -15.70
CA GLU A 147 5.99 8.17 -15.59
C GLU A 147 5.46 8.04 -14.14
N VAL A 148 6.28 8.41 -13.15
CA VAL A 148 5.97 8.28 -11.71
C VAL A 148 6.29 9.58 -11.01
N GLU A 149 5.34 10.07 -10.22
CA GLU A 149 5.48 11.35 -9.51
C GLU A 149 6.51 11.26 -8.38
N PRO A 150 7.22 12.35 -8.05
CA PRO A 150 8.31 12.30 -7.07
C PRO A 150 7.85 11.90 -5.66
N LEU A 151 6.64 12.32 -5.26
CA LEU A 151 6.05 11.92 -3.97
C LEU A 151 5.77 10.41 -3.92
N GLU A 152 5.44 9.81 -5.05
CA GLU A 152 5.25 8.36 -5.15
C GLU A 152 6.58 7.62 -4.99
N TRP A 153 7.67 8.14 -5.58
CA TRP A 153 9.00 7.58 -5.38
C TRP A 153 9.48 7.64 -3.93
N LEU A 154 9.16 8.71 -3.18
CA LEU A 154 9.54 8.80 -1.75
C LEU A 154 8.99 7.61 -0.95
N ALA A 155 7.69 7.36 -1.08
CA ALA A 155 7.02 6.31 -0.33
C ALA A 155 7.49 4.91 -0.78
N ILE A 156 7.65 4.69 -2.08
CA ILE A 156 8.17 3.42 -2.64
C ILE A 156 9.60 3.11 -2.15
N ILE A 157 10.50 4.10 -2.17
CA ILE A 157 11.89 3.91 -1.73
C ILE A 157 11.92 3.66 -0.21
N ALA A 158 11.16 4.43 0.57
CA ALA A 158 11.09 4.26 2.02
C ALA A 158 10.51 2.89 2.44
N GLU A 159 9.45 2.42 1.77
CA GLU A 159 8.90 1.07 1.94
C GLU A 159 10.00 0.03 1.71
N SER A 160 10.73 0.13 0.60
CA SER A 160 11.83 -0.77 0.27
C SER A 160 12.94 -0.79 1.33
N MET A 161 13.37 0.38 1.81
CA MET A 161 14.37 0.49 2.87
C MET A 161 13.90 -0.20 4.15
N ALA A 162 12.66 0.05 4.55
CA ALA A 162 12.07 -0.57 5.72
C ALA A 162 11.92 -2.09 5.56
N MET A 163 11.50 -2.58 4.40
CA MET A 163 11.43 -4.01 4.08
C MET A 163 12.79 -4.70 4.17
N SER A 164 13.80 -4.15 3.48
CA SER A 164 15.15 -4.73 3.49
C SER A 164 15.71 -4.81 4.92
N SER A 165 15.50 -3.76 5.72
CA SER A 165 15.87 -3.75 7.14
C SER A 165 15.10 -4.81 7.95
N ARG A 166 13.76 -4.78 7.88
CA ARG A 166 12.84 -5.59 8.70
C ARG A 166 12.95 -7.10 8.44
N TYR A 167 13.31 -7.50 7.21
CA TYR A 167 13.40 -8.91 6.82
C TYR A 167 14.83 -9.39 6.57
N HIS A 168 15.83 -8.56 6.86
CA HIS A 168 17.25 -8.83 6.62
C HIS A 168 17.53 -9.24 5.16
N MET A 169 16.91 -8.52 4.23
CA MET A 169 17.12 -8.71 2.79
C MET A 169 18.11 -7.67 2.27
N GLN A 170 18.82 -7.99 1.18
CA GLN A 170 19.77 -7.07 0.59
C GLN A 170 19.06 -5.75 0.21
N MET A 171 19.60 -4.63 0.68
CA MET A 171 19.11 -3.32 0.29
C MET A 171 19.41 -3.04 -1.18
N LEU A 172 18.49 -2.34 -1.83
CA LEU A 172 18.72 -1.81 -3.16
C LEU A 172 19.73 -0.67 -3.06
N GLN A 173 20.57 -0.49 -4.08
CA GLN A 173 21.48 0.66 -4.10
C GLN A 173 20.72 1.92 -4.54
N HIS A 174 20.13 2.62 -3.57
CA HIS A 174 19.26 3.77 -3.83
C HIS A 174 20.01 5.08 -4.14
N ASN A 175 21.30 5.20 -3.83
CA ASN A 175 22.01 6.50 -3.94
C ASN A 175 21.96 7.10 -5.36
N ALA A 176 22.21 6.29 -6.40
CA ALA A 176 22.16 6.77 -7.78
C ALA A 176 20.73 7.14 -8.22
N LEU A 177 19.71 6.50 -7.64
CA LEU A 177 18.29 6.81 -7.87
C LEU A 177 17.93 8.14 -7.23
N VAL A 178 18.29 8.34 -5.96
CA VAL A 178 18.04 9.57 -5.20
C VAL A 178 18.67 10.77 -5.88
N ASP A 179 19.93 10.66 -6.32
CA ASP A 179 20.61 11.73 -7.07
C ASP A 179 19.89 12.04 -8.40
N GLY A 180 19.38 11.01 -9.08
CA GLY A 180 18.61 11.15 -10.33
C GLY A 180 17.24 11.79 -10.16
N ILE A 181 16.63 11.66 -8.98
CA ILE A 181 15.36 12.31 -8.61
C ILE A 181 15.62 13.76 -8.18
N ASP A 182 16.62 13.99 -7.30
CA ASP A 182 17.03 15.33 -6.86
C ASP A 182 17.34 16.26 -8.06
N ALA A 183 17.98 15.73 -9.10
CA ALA A 183 18.30 16.49 -10.31
C ALA A 183 17.07 16.87 -11.16
N ARG A 184 15.92 16.20 -10.97
CA ARG A 184 14.74 16.32 -11.84
C ARG A 184 13.52 16.93 -11.16
N TYR A 185 13.51 16.97 -9.83
CA TYR A 185 12.34 17.42 -9.07
C TYR A 185 12.65 18.64 -8.21
N ALA A 186 11.86 19.69 -8.41
CA ALA A 186 11.97 20.91 -7.63
C ALA A 186 11.42 20.66 -6.21
N CYS A 187 12.32 20.48 -5.24
CA CYS A 187 11.95 20.56 -3.84
C CYS A 187 11.65 22.03 -3.46
N PRO A 188 10.80 22.25 -2.45
CA PRO A 188 10.60 23.59 -1.89
C PRO A 188 11.95 24.24 -1.53
N PRO A 189 12.08 25.58 -1.64
CA PRO A 189 13.33 26.27 -1.33
C PRO A 189 13.89 25.87 0.04
N GLY A 190 15.12 25.35 0.06
CA GLY A 190 15.80 24.93 1.30
C GLY A 190 15.59 23.46 1.71
N GLN A 191 14.89 22.64 0.91
CA GLN A 191 14.80 21.19 1.11
C GLN A 191 15.45 20.43 -0.05
N ARG A 192 16.11 19.31 0.24
CA ARG A 192 16.56 18.33 -0.77
C ARG A 192 15.64 17.12 -0.75
N PHE A 193 15.47 16.43 -1.88
CA PHE A 193 14.67 15.22 -1.96
C PHE A 193 15.19 14.18 -0.98
N LYS A 194 16.52 14.04 -0.91
CA LYS A 194 17.19 13.18 0.05
C LYS A 194 16.80 13.47 1.50
N ASP A 195 16.75 14.73 1.92
CA ASP A 195 16.41 15.09 3.30
C ASP A 195 14.96 14.70 3.64
N THR A 196 14.06 14.85 2.67
CA THR A 196 12.66 14.40 2.80
C THR A 196 12.59 12.89 2.82
N LEU A 197 13.32 12.20 1.93
CA LEU A 197 13.40 10.74 1.90
C LEU A 197 13.91 10.17 3.23
N ASP A 198 14.99 10.72 3.78
CA ASP A 198 15.57 10.24 5.04
C ASP A 198 14.55 10.33 6.18
N LYS A 199 13.76 11.42 6.24
CA LYS A 199 12.67 11.57 7.21
C LYS A 199 11.51 10.61 6.95
N VAL A 200 11.08 10.42 5.70
CA VAL A 200 10.03 9.45 5.35
C VAL A 200 10.49 8.04 5.73
N ALA A 201 11.72 7.68 5.38
CA ALA A 201 12.33 6.40 5.71
C ALA A 201 12.42 6.17 7.22
N GLU A 202 12.73 7.19 8.02
CA GLU A 202 12.69 7.10 9.48
C GLU A 202 11.30 6.71 9.99
N VAL A 203 10.23 7.33 9.47
CA VAL A 203 8.85 6.97 9.85
C VAL A 203 8.54 5.51 9.49
N PHE A 204 8.90 5.08 8.28
CA PHE A 204 8.69 3.68 7.85
C PHE A 204 9.51 2.67 8.68
N LEU A 205 10.77 2.98 8.98
CA LEU A 205 11.66 2.11 9.76
C LEU A 205 11.23 1.98 11.22
N THR A 206 10.64 3.02 11.79
CA THR A 206 10.15 3.05 13.16
C THR A 206 8.70 2.61 13.29
N HIS A 207 7.98 2.41 12.18
CA HIS A 207 6.60 1.96 12.20
C HIS A 207 6.48 0.57 12.84
N PRO A 208 5.69 0.43 13.93
CA PRO A 208 5.65 -0.80 14.70
C PRO A 208 5.03 -1.97 13.92
N ARG A 209 5.24 -3.19 14.43
CA ARG A 209 4.42 -4.35 14.01
C ARG A 209 3.01 -4.20 14.57
N MET A 210 2.03 -4.82 13.91
CA MET A 210 0.68 -4.95 14.47
C MET A 210 0.76 -5.60 15.85
N THR A 211 -0.01 -5.05 16.78
CA THR A 211 -0.12 -5.56 18.15
C THR A 211 -1.28 -6.54 18.28
N GLY A 212 -2.27 -6.47 17.38
CA GLY A 212 -3.53 -7.20 17.47
C GLY A 212 -4.57 -6.50 18.34
N ASP A 213 -4.22 -5.39 18.99
CA ASP A 213 -5.18 -4.50 19.62
C ASP A 213 -5.64 -3.46 18.62
N ARG A 214 -6.90 -3.58 18.17
CA ARG A 214 -7.47 -2.76 17.10
C ARG A 214 -7.28 -1.26 17.31
N ASP A 215 -7.60 -0.74 18.49
CA ASP A 215 -7.58 0.70 18.74
C ASP A 215 -6.13 1.23 18.87
N THR A 216 -5.20 0.41 19.35
CA THR A 216 -3.77 0.72 19.35
C THR A 216 -3.20 0.73 17.95
N ASP A 217 -3.53 -0.28 17.14
CA ASP A 217 -3.05 -0.39 15.76
C ASP A 217 -3.59 0.76 14.90
N ILE A 218 -4.89 1.07 14.97
CA ILE A 218 -5.48 2.21 14.25
C ILE A 218 -4.79 3.53 14.62
N ARG A 219 -4.54 3.79 15.91
CA ARG A 219 -3.85 5.01 16.35
C ARG A 219 -2.40 5.06 15.90
N ALA A 220 -1.70 3.93 15.89
CA ALA A 220 -0.33 3.85 15.39
C ALA A 220 -0.27 4.20 13.90
N LEU A 221 -1.22 3.69 13.09
CA LEU A 221 -1.31 4.02 11.67
C LEU A 221 -1.69 5.48 11.43
N GLU A 222 -2.68 6.00 12.16
CA GLU A 222 -3.08 7.41 12.10
C GLU A 222 -1.93 8.37 12.42
N GLY A 223 -1.21 8.13 13.51
CA GLY A 223 -0.06 8.95 13.88
C GLY A 223 1.04 8.91 12.81
N ALA A 224 1.33 7.73 12.26
CA ALA A 224 2.33 7.58 11.21
C ALA A 224 1.94 8.31 9.91
N ILE A 225 0.67 8.21 9.50
CA ILE A 225 0.15 8.91 8.33
C ILE A 225 0.18 10.43 8.54
N GLN A 226 -0.23 10.93 9.72
CA GLN A 226 -0.16 12.36 10.03
C GLN A 226 1.28 12.89 10.02
N GLN A 227 2.23 12.10 10.54
CA GLN A 227 3.65 12.43 10.50
C GLN A 227 4.16 12.47 9.05
N LEU A 228 3.80 11.49 8.21
CA LEU A 228 4.16 11.45 6.79
C LEU A 228 3.58 12.63 6.00
N VAL A 229 2.33 12.99 6.25
CA VAL A 229 1.68 14.19 5.68
C VAL A 229 2.47 15.45 6.02
N GLY A 230 2.90 15.59 7.28
CA GLY A 230 3.73 16.71 7.72
C GLY A 230 5.11 16.75 7.06
N VAL A 231 5.80 15.60 7.00
CA VAL A 231 7.13 15.48 6.37
C VAL A 231 7.07 15.78 4.86
N MET A 232 6.05 15.29 4.16
CA MET A 232 5.86 15.52 2.73
C MET A 232 5.15 16.85 2.41
N ALA A 233 4.79 17.65 3.43
CA ALA A 233 4.06 18.91 3.30
C ALA A 233 2.76 18.79 2.45
N LEU A 234 2.02 17.70 2.62
CA LEU A 234 0.77 17.47 1.88
C LEU A 234 -0.36 18.34 2.45
N PRO A 235 -1.17 19.01 1.63
CA PRO A 235 -2.24 19.91 2.08
C PRO A 235 -3.53 19.17 2.47
N ILE A 236 -3.40 18.14 3.31
CA ILE A 236 -4.49 17.32 3.85
C ILE A 236 -4.31 17.16 5.36
N ASN A 237 -5.37 16.82 6.07
CA ASN A 237 -5.29 16.53 7.50
C ASN A 237 -6.07 15.24 7.82
N PRO A 238 -5.52 14.07 7.44
CA PRO A 238 -6.21 12.80 7.61
C PRO A 238 -6.39 12.48 9.10
N ALA A 239 -7.61 12.11 9.45
CA ALA A 239 -7.94 11.64 10.78
C ALA A 239 -8.91 10.46 10.69
N VAL A 240 -8.81 9.54 11.64
CA VAL A 240 -9.73 8.41 11.75
C VAL A 240 -10.92 8.82 12.61
N VAL A 241 -12.12 8.72 12.05
CA VAL A 241 -13.37 9.01 12.74
C VAL A 241 -14.21 7.75 12.87
N ARG A 242 -14.91 7.61 14.00
CA ARG A 242 -15.86 6.52 14.21
C ARG A 242 -17.19 6.87 13.54
N VAL A 243 -17.61 6.07 12.57
CA VAL A 243 -18.71 6.41 11.64
C VAL A 243 -20.03 5.72 11.97
N SER A 244 -20.03 4.72 12.84
CA SER A 244 -21.23 3.91 13.12
C SER A 244 -21.29 3.40 14.56
N SER A 245 -22.52 3.05 14.98
CA SER A 245 -22.80 2.45 16.29
C SER A 245 -22.18 1.06 16.48
N ASP A 246 -21.89 0.34 15.38
CA ASP A 246 -21.17 -0.95 15.42
C ASP A 246 -19.66 -0.78 15.64
N GLY A 247 -19.16 0.46 15.65
CA GLY A 247 -17.77 0.77 15.93
C GLY A 247 -16.83 0.75 14.74
N SER A 248 -17.33 0.82 13.51
CA SER A 248 -16.49 0.99 12.32
C SER A 248 -15.83 2.37 12.25
N TYR A 249 -14.66 2.40 11.60
CA TYR A 249 -13.85 3.59 11.41
C TYR A 249 -13.78 4.01 9.93
N ALA A 250 -13.57 5.30 9.68
CA ALA A 250 -13.34 5.85 8.35
C ALA A 250 -12.34 7.01 8.42
N TRP A 251 -11.67 7.27 7.30
CA TRP A 251 -10.80 8.43 7.15
C TRP A 251 -11.61 9.70 6.82
N ALA A 252 -11.34 10.78 7.53
CA ALA A 252 -11.72 12.14 7.18
C ALA A 252 -10.49 12.84 6.58
N LEU A 253 -10.64 13.49 5.39
CA LEU A 253 -9.55 14.10 4.59
C LEU A 253 -9.69 15.62 4.40
#